data_AF-A0A6P1HRV7-F1
#
_entry.id   AF-A0A6P1HRV7-F1
#
_cell.length_a   1.000
_cell.length_b   1.000
_cell.length_c   1.000
_cell.angle_alpha   90.00
_cell.angle_beta   90.00
_cell.angle_gamma   90.00
#
_symmetry.space_group_name_H-M   'P 1'
#
loop_
_entity.id
_entity.type
_entity.pdbx_description
1 polymer ?
#
loop_
_entity_poly.entity_id
_entity_poly.type
_entity_poly.pdbx_seq_one_letter_code
_entity_poly.pdbx_strand_id
1 'polypeptide(L)'
;MVEQLRQYLSSITSTDLGPDDDYFTLGLVSSLRALEIVTYIEGSHDVVVEVEDLDLDNFRTAARVAEFIRRKRGEQVRATDGASP
;
A
#
# COMPACT_ATOMS: atom_id res chain seq x y z
N MET A 1 0.21 -9.36 -6.94
CA MET A 1 0.20 -8.11 -6.14
C MET A 1 0.09 -8.41 -4.65
N VAL A 2 -1.02 -8.98 -4.17
CA VAL A 2 -1.17 -9.34 -2.74
C VAL A 2 0.00 -10.20 -2.25
N GLU A 3 0.38 -11.26 -2.98
CA GLU A 3 1.51 -12.10 -2.60
C GLU A 3 2.86 -11.36 -2.56
N GLN A 4 3.11 -10.44 -3.50
CA GLN A 4 4.32 -9.63 -3.54
C GLN A 4 4.38 -8.69 -2.33
N LEU A 5 3.26 -8.03 -2.01
CA LEU A 5 3.15 -7.16 -0.84
C LEU A 5 3.30 -7.96 0.45
N ARG A 6 2.67 -9.14 0.53
CA ARG A 6 2.79 -10.07 1.65
C ARG A 6 4.24 -10.47 1.89
N GLN A 7 4.98 -10.81 0.84
CA GLN A 7 6.41 -11.15 0.94
C GLN A 7 7.26 -9.97 1.42
N TYR A 8 7.03 -8.78 0.87
CA TYR A 8 7.71 -7.56 1.31
C TYR A 8 7.43 -7.25 2.78
N LEU A 9 6.15 -7.25 3.18
CA LEU A 9 5.72 -6.99 4.54
C LEU A 9 6.25 -8.04 5.52
N SER A 10 6.26 -9.31 5.12
CA SER A 10 6.81 -10.40 5.93
C SER A 10 8.31 -10.25 6.15
N SER A 11 9.03 -9.78 5.12
CA SER A 11 10.47 -9.50 5.21
C SER A 11 10.77 -8.37 6.20
N ILE A 12 10.06 -7.23 6.11
CA ILE A 12 10.35 -6.07 6.98
C ILE A 12 9.85 -6.27 8.41
N THR A 13 8.85 -7.12 8.64
CA THR A 13 8.33 -7.47 9.97
C THR A 13 8.97 -8.72 10.57
N SER A 14 9.82 -9.43 9.80
CA SER A 14 10.40 -10.71 10.20
C SER A 14 9.36 -11.73 10.70
N THR A 15 8.16 -11.69 10.13
CA THR A 15 7.00 -12.51 10.51
C THR A 15 6.33 -13.02 9.24
N ASP A 16 5.92 -14.29 9.18
CA ASP A 16 5.14 -14.80 8.04
C ASP A 16 3.70 -14.28 8.15
N LEU A 17 3.39 -13.23 7.39
CA LEU A 17 2.07 -12.59 7.41
C LEU A 17 1.13 -13.26 6.41
N GLY A 18 -0.12 -13.43 6.81
CA GLY A 18 -1.26 -13.67 5.93
C GLY A 18 -1.66 -12.41 5.16
N PRO A 19 -2.54 -12.54 4.15
CA PRO A 19 -3.00 -11.42 3.33
C PRO A 19 -3.82 -10.38 4.14
N ASP A 20 -4.49 -10.83 5.19
CA ASP A 20 -5.42 -10.04 6.01
C ASP A 20 -4.88 -9.74 7.42
N ASP A 21 -3.62 -10.11 7.70
CA ASP A 21 -3.01 -9.87 9.00
C ASP A 21 -2.70 -8.40 9.20
N ASP A 22 -3.30 -7.82 10.24
CA ASP A 22 -3.14 -6.42 10.58
C ASP A 22 -1.86 -6.20 11.39
N TYR A 23 -0.78 -5.91 10.68
CA TYR A 23 0.56 -5.74 11.25
C TYR A 23 0.72 -4.51 12.15
N PHE A 24 -0.23 -3.57 12.15
CA PHE A 24 -0.27 -2.50 13.15
C PHE A 24 -0.84 -3.01 14.46
N THR A 25 -1.95 -3.75 14.42
CA THR A 25 -2.55 -4.34 15.63
C THR A 25 -1.66 -5.40 16.26
N LEU A 26 -0.88 -6.11 15.45
CA LEU A 26 0.14 -7.06 15.90
C LEU A 26 1.39 -6.36 16.49
N GLY A 27 1.50 -5.03 16.37
CA GLY A 27 2.63 -4.26 16.87
C GLY A 27 3.93 -4.42 16.07
N LEU A 28 3.84 -4.96 14.84
CA LEU A 28 5.01 -5.24 13.98
C LEU A 28 5.47 -4.00 13.21
N VAL A 29 4.58 -3.02 13.03
CA VAL A 29 4.85 -1.78 12.27
C VAL A 29 4.51 -0.57 13.14
N SER A 30 5.43 0.39 13.20
CA SER A 30 5.25 1.69 13.85
C SER A 30 4.85 2.77 12.84
N SER A 31 4.44 3.95 13.32
CA SER A 31 4.13 5.10 12.45
C SER A 31 5.30 5.50 11.53
N LEU A 32 6.55 5.35 11.98
CA LEU A 32 7.72 5.61 11.14
C LEU A 32 7.86 4.57 10.02
N ARG A 33 7.63 3.30 10.34
CA ARG A 33 7.65 2.22 9.35
C ARG A 33 6.50 2.30 8.37
N ALA A 34 5.38 2.94 8.74
CA ALA A 34 4.29 3.23 7.82
C ALA A 34 4.76 4.12 6.64
N LEU A 35 5.61 5.12 6.90
CA LEU A 35 6.17 5.96 5.84
C LEU A 35 7.06 5.16 4.87
N GLU A 36 7.84 4.19 5.39
CA GLU A 36 8.64 3.31 4.53
C GLU A 36 7.76 2.45 3.61
N ILE A 37 6.63 1.95 4.13
CA ILE A 37 5.64 1.20 3.34
C ILE A 37 5.06 2.10 2.25
N VAL A 38 4.70 3.34 2.58
CA VAL A 38 4.21 4.33 1.59
C VAL A 38 5.24 4.57 0.50
N THR A 39 6.50 4.88 0.87
CA THR A 39 7.58 5.09 -0.11
C THR A 39 7.82 3.87 -0.99
N TYR A 40 7.74 2.66 -0.44
CA TYR A 40 7.84 1.42 -1.21
C TYR A 40 6.70 1.31 -2.23
N ILE A 41 5.47 1.61 -1.81
CA ILE A 41 4.28 1.53 -2.66
C ILE A 41 4.40 2.50 -3.83
N GLU A 42 4.74 3.76 -3.55
CA GLU A 42 4.91 4.78 -4.59
C GLU A 42 6.00 4.39 -5.60
N GLY A 43 7.18 4.02 -5.10
CA GLY A 43 8.32 3.66 -5.94
C GLY A 43 8.14 2.35 -6.72
N SER A 44 7.42 1.38 -6.17
CA SER A 44 7.26 0.04 -6.81
C SER A 44 6.04 -0.05 -7.72
N HIS A 45 5.05 0.82 -7.53
CA HIS A 45 3.76 0.70 -8.20
C HIS A 45 3.33 1.90 -9.02
N ASP A 46 4.17 2.94 -9.14
CA ASP A 46 3.90 4.15 -9.94
C ASP A 46 2.57 4.81 -9.54
N VAL A 47 2.35 4.87 -8.22
CA VAL A 47 1.19 5.54 -7.62
C VAL A 47 1.68 6.70 -6.78
N VAL A 48 0.85 7.73 -6.64
CA VAL A 48 1.09 8.86 -5.72
C VAL A 48 0.15 8.68 -4.55
N VAL A 49 0.66 8.70 -3.32
CA VAL A 49 -0.17 8.65 -2.11
C VAL A 49 -0.44 10.08 -1.65
N GLU A 50 -1.70 10.50 -1.72
CA GLU A 50 -2.13 11.83 -1.29
C GLU A 50 -2.41 11.86 0.22
N VAL A 51 -2.56 13.06 0.80
CA VAL A 51 -2.79 13.20 2.24
C VAL A 51 -4.11 12.52 2.66
N GLU A 52 -5.10 12.58 1.79
CA GLU A 52 -6.41 11.94 1.92
C GLU A 52 -6.33 10.40 1.85
N ASP A 53 -5.28 9.87 1.23
CA ASP A 53 -5.05 8.43 1.12
C ASP A 53 -4.43 7.85 2.40
N LEU A 54 -3.81 8.68 3.26
CA LEU A 54 -3.10 8.29 4.49
C LEU A 54 -4.03 7.80 5.63
N ASP A 55 -5.21 7.29 5.28
CA ASP A 55 -6.02 6.47 6.17
C ASP A 55 -5.28 5.14 6.41
N LEU A 56 -5.03 4.83 7.69
CA LEU A 56 -4.38 3.61 8.14
C LEU A 56 -5.08 2.35 7.61
N ASP A 57 -6.41 2.39 7.41
CA ASP A 57 -7.15 1.25 6.86
C ASP A 57 -6.58 0.84 5.49
N ASN A 58 -6.21 1.78 4.62
CA ASN A 58 -5.64 1.46 3.30
C ASN A 58 -4.31 0.67 3.40
N PHE A 59 -3.58 0.80 4.51
CA PHE A 59 -2.20 0.33 4.63
C PHE A 59 -1.96 -0.67 5.74
N ARG A 60 -2.99 -1.27 6.36
CA ARG A 60 -2.78 -2.17 7.51
C ARG A 60 -2.66 -3.65 7.19
N THR A 61 -2.97 -4.05 5.96
CA THR A 61 -2.89 -5.45 5.49
C THR A 61 -2.41 -5.50 4.05
N ALA A 62 -1.80 -6.60 3.62
CA ALA A 62 -1.37 -6.77 2.24
C ALA A 62 -2.54 -6.72 1.23
N ALA A 63 -3.70 -7.25 1.60
CA ALA A 63 -4.92 -7.20 0.80
C ALA A 63 -5.39 -5.76 0.55
N ARG A 64 -5.49 -4.95 1.62
CA ARG A 64 -5.92 -3.55 1.53
C ARG A 64 -4.94 -2.68 0.75
N VAL A 65 -3.63 -2.87 0.95
CA VAL A 65 -2.61 -2.16 0.16
C VAL A 65 -2.78 -2.48 -1.33
N ALA A 66 -3.06 -3.75 -1.66
CA ALA A 66 -3.28 -4.14 -3.05
C ALA A 66 -4.56 -3.52 -3.64
N GLU A 67 -5.64 -3.40 -2.86
CA GLU A 67 -6.86 -2.71 -3.27
C GLU A 67 -6.63 -1.22 -3.50
N PHE A 68 -5.91 -0.58 -2.58
CA PHE A 68 -5.51 0.81 -2.68
C PHE A 68 -4.75 1.10 -3.99
N ILE A 69 -3.72 0.30 -4.29
CA ILE A 69 -2.93 0.45 -5.53
C ILE A 69 -3.82 0.28 -6.77
N ARG A 70 -4.74 -0.70 -6.77
CA ARG A 70 -5.67 -0.90 -7.90
C ARG A 70 -6.57 0.31 -8.10
N ARG A 71 -7.09 0.90 -7.02
CA ARG A 71 -7.92 2.11 -7.07
C ARG A 71 -7.13 3.29 -7.65
N LYS A 72 -5.95 3.61 -7.09
CA LYS A 72 -5.13 4.74 -7.56
C LYS A 72 -4.75 4.63 -9.03
N ARG A 73 -4.36 3.43 -9.49
CA ARG A 73 -4.07 3.21 -10.92
C ARG A 73 -5.28 3.43 -11.81
N GLY A 74 -6.48 3.03 -11.36
CA GLY A 74 -7.72 3.26 -12.09
C GLY A 74 -8.12 4.74 -12.17
N GLU A 75 -7.84 5.51 -11.13
CA GLU A 75 -8.07 6.96 -11.09
C GLU A 75 -7.09 7.70 -12.00
N GLN A 76 -5.81 7.34 -11.96
CA GLN A 76 -4.77 7.94 -12.81
C GLN A 76 -5.05 7.73 -14.30
N VAL A 77 -5.44 6.53 -14.71
CA VAL A 77 -5.82 6.25 -16.12
C VAL A 77 -6.95 7.16 -16.59
N ARG A 78 -7.97 7.41 -15.74
CA ARG A 78 -9.07 8.33 -16.07
C ARG A 78 -8.61 9.79 -16.17
N ALA A 79 -7.64 10.18 -15.34
CA ALA A 79 -7.07 11.53 -15.38
C ALA A 79 -6.23 11.75 -16.66
N THR A 80 -5.46 10.76 -17.11
CA THR A 80 -4.71 10.83 -18.37
C THR A 80 -5.61 10.72 -19.61
N ASP A 81 -6.68 9.93 -19.58
CA ASP A 81 -7.63 9.83 -20.69
C ASP A 81 -8.49 11.09 -20.87
N GLY A 82 -8.74 11.84 -19.79
CA GLY A 82 -9.48 13.11 -19.80
C GLY A 82 -8.66 14.34 -20.20
N ALA A 83 -7.32 14.22 -20.21
CA ALA A 83 -6.41 15.27 -20.65
C ALA A 83 -6.13 15.11 -22.16
N SER A 84 -7.00 15.66 -23.00
CA SER A 84 -6.73 15.92 -24.43
C SER A 84 -6.81 17.43 -24.70
N PRO A 85 -6.04 17.94 -25.69
CA PRO A 85 -5.20 19.14 -25.57
C PRO A 85 -5.92 20.49 -25.64
#